data_AF-A0A6I9N174-F1
#
_entry.id   AF-A0A6I9N174-F1
#
_cell.length_a   1.000
_cell.length_b   1.000
_cell.length_c   1.000
_cell.angle_alpha   90.00
_cell.angle_beta   90.00
_cell.angle_gamma   90.00
#
_symmetry.space_group_name_H-M   'P 1'
#
loop_
_entity.id
_entity.type
_entity.pdbx_description
1 polymer ?
#
loop_
_entity_poly.entity_id
_entity_poly.type
_entity_poly.pdbx_seq_one_letter_code
_entity_poly.pdbx_strand_id
1 'polypeptide(L)'
;MTSSRNKLQEVYNQKGFLSALPVLNETQLREAKRAFSELEEEFGEEYTQYSLHNVHLQYPWVRDLTQHPQIIQVVKAILGPDVILLDSRFICKYPTLKPDTQENEGGGNDELPYVAWHQDMRYWGIAGGPVLSVWLALDDSLQENGALQLIPGTSAVIY
;
A
#
# COMPACT_ATOMS: atom_id res chain seq x y z
N MET A 1 -7.78 25.93 8.77
CA MET A 1 -7.39 24.71 8.01
C MET A 1 -5.88 24.62 7.75
N THR A 2 -5.14 25.72 7.59
CA THR A 2 -3.68 25.75 7.31
C THR A 2 -2.80 25.07 8.37
N SER A 3 -3.13 25.24 9.66
CA SER A 3 -2.35 24.66 10.77
C SER A 3 -2.30 23.12 10.76
N SER A 4 -3.37 22.46 10.31
CA SER A 4 -3.41 20.99 10.24
C SER A 4 -2.57 20.44 9.08
N ARG A 5 -2.55 21.12 7.92
CA ARG A 5 -1.69 20.72 6.78
C ARG A 5 -0.20 20.87 7.11
N ASN A 6 0.18 21.98 7.73
CA ASN A 6 1.57 22.22 8.12
C ASN A 6 2.06 21.15 9.12
N LYS A 7 1.20 20.72 10.04
CA LYS A 7 1.52 19.67 11.00
C LYS A 7 1.75 18.30 10.33
N LEU A 8 0.93 17.94 9.32
CA LEU A 8 1.13 16.68 8.58
C LEU A 8 2.45 16.68 7.82
N GLN A 9 2.75 17.78 7.14
CA GLN A 9 3.99 17.93 6.37
C GLN A 9 5.22 17.90 7.29
N GLU A 10 5.18 18.57 8.44
CA GLU A 10 6.28 18.56 9.41
C GLU A 10 6.56 17.16 9.95
N VAL A 11 5.52 16.43 10.36
CA VAL A 11 5.68 15.04 10.84
C VAL A 11 6.22 14.14 9.74
N TYR A 12 5.71 14.27 8.51
CA TYR A 12 6.21 13.51 7.37
C TYR A 12 7.67 13.82 7.08
N ASN A 13 8.08 15.08 7.07
CA ASN A 13 9.48 15.48 6.83
C ASN A 13 10.43 14.98 7.92
N GLN A 14 9.98 14.91 9.18
CA GLN A 14 10.79 14.40 10.29
C GLN A 14 10.89 12.87 10.30
N LYS A 15 9.78 12.17 10.03
CA LYS A 15 9.71 10.70 10.17
C LYS A 15 9.92 9.94 8.87
N GLY A 16 9.65 10.55 7.72
CA GLY A 16 9.57 9.88 6.42
C GLY A 16 8.23 9.18 6.14
N PHE A 17 7.28 9.20 7.08
CA PHE A 17 5.96 8.58 6.91
C PHE A 17 4.88 9.20 7.80
N LEU A 18 3.63 8.96 7.42
CA LEU A 18 2.43 9.11 8.24
C LEU A 18 1.75 7.75 8.32
N SER A 19 1.15 7.43 9.46
CA SER A 19 0.43 6.17 9.68
C SER A 19 -0.88 6.39 10.42
N ALA A 20 -1.77 5.39 10.36
CA ALA A 20 -3.07 5.39 11.03
C ALA A 20 -3.97 6.60 10.70
N LEU A 21 -3.93 7.06 9.45
CA LEU A 21 -4.85 8.08 8.96
C LEU A 21 -6.18 7.43 8.54
N PRO A 22 -7.33 7.84 9.10
CA PRO A 22 -8.62 7.30 8.71
C PRO A 22 -8.98 7.79 7.31
N VAL A 23 -9.04 6.89 6.33
CA VAL A 23 -9.38 7.23 4.95
C VAL A 23 -10.78 6.76 4.60
N LEU A 24 -11.03 5.45 4.69
CA LEU A 24 -12.31 4.84 4.36
C LEU A 24 -13.18 4.74 5.61
N ASN A 25 -14.47 5.06 5.47
CA ASN A 25 -15.46 4.65 6.46
C ASN A 25 -15.83 3.16 6.28
N GLU A 26 -16.58 2.61 7.23
CA GLU A 26 -16.98 1.20 7.24
C GLU A 26 -17.71 0.75 5.97
N THR A 27 -18.52 1.63 5.37
CA THR A 27 -19.25 1.31 4.14
C THR A 27 -18.32 1.28 2.94
N GLN A 28 -17.45 2.28 2.79
CA GLN A 28 -16.46 2.32 1.71
C GLN A 28 -15.50 1.13 1.81
N LEU A 29 -15.06 0.78 3.02
CA LEU A 29 -14.20 -0.38 3.26
C LEU A 29 -14.91 -1.67 2.87
N ARG A 30 -16.16 -1.87 3.33
CA ARG A 30 -16.96 -3.06 2.98
C ARG A 30 -17.17 -3.20 1.47
N GLU A 31 -17.45 -2.09 0.78
CA GLU A 31 -17.64 -2.08 -0.67
C GLU A 31 -16.36 -2.39 -1.43
N ALA A 32 -15.22 -1.82 -1.01
CA ALA A 32 -13.91 -2.12 -1.59
C ALA A 32 -13.51 -3.59 -1.36
N LYS A 33 -13.76 -4.14 -0.15
CA LYS A 33 -13.53 -5.56 0.15
C LYS A 33 -14.38 -6.46 -0.75
N ARG A 34 -15.68 -6.19 -0.88
CA ARG A 34 -16.57 -6.96 -1.76
C ARG A 34 -16.10 -6.92 -3.22
N ALA A 35 -15.78 -5.73 -3.73
CA ALA A 35 -15.32 -5.57 -5.10
C ALA A 35 -13.98 -6.29 -5.36
N PHE A 36 -13.09 -6.30 -4.36
CA PHE A 36 -11.86 -7.09 -4.45
C PHE A 36 -12.14 -8.60 -4.43
N SER A 37 -13.04 -9.09 -3.58
CA SER A 37 -13.45 -10.50 -3.55
C SER A 37 -14.03 -10.98 -4.88
N GLU A 38 -14.79 -10.13 -5.58
CA GLU A 38 -15.29 -10.45 -6.94
C GLU A 38 -14.13 -10.65 -7.94
N LEU A 39 -13.06 -9.84 -7.85
CA LEU A 39 -11.85 -10.05 -8.67
C LEU A 39 -11.11 -11.34 -8.28
N GLU A 40 -11.07 -11.67 -6.99
CA GLU A 40 -10.44 -12.89 -6.50
C GLU A 40 -11.20 -14.15 -6.93
N GLU A 41 -12.53 -14.11 -6.93
CA GLU A 41 -13.38 -15.18 -7.47
C GLU A 41 -13.17 -15.38 -8.98
N GLU A 42 -12.95 -14.28 -9.73
CA GLU A 42 -12.75 -14.33 -11.18
C GLU A 42 -11.33 -14.79 -11.56
N PHE A 43 -10.29 -14.25 -10.91
CA PHE A 43 -8.90 -14.43 -11.32
C PHE A 43 -8.08 -15.38 -10.43
N GLY A 44 -8.58 -15.70 -9.24
CA GLY A 44 -7.91 -16.54 -8.25
C GLY A 44 -6.85 -15.82 -7.41
N GLU A 45 -6.63 -16.32 -6.20
CA GLU A 45 -5.66 -15.77 -5.21
C GLU A 45 -4.24 -15.62 -5.79
N GLU A 46 -3.78 -16.59 -6.58
CA GLU A 46 -2.43 -16.56 -7.14
C GLU A 46 -2.21 -15.34 -8.04
N TYR A 47 -3.23 -14.95 -8.80
CA TYR A 47 -3.16 -13.78 -9.67
C TYR A 47 -3.36 -12.50 -8.86
N THR A 48 -4.39 -12.44 -8.02
CA THR A 48 -4.76 -11.24 -7.28
C THR A 48 -3.76 -10.86 -6.20
N GLN A 49 -2.90 -11.78 -5.73
CA GLN A 49 -1.90 -11.49 -4.71
C GLN A 49 -0.94 -10.35 -5.08
N TYR A 50 -0.60 -10.22 -6.37
CA TYR A 50 0.39 -9.24 -6.82
C TYR A 50 0.27 -8.82 -8.30
N SER A 51 -0.63 -9.40 -9.11
CA SER A 51 -0.67 -9.12 -10.57
C SER A 51 -1.63 -8.01 -10.98
N LEU A 52 -2.46 -7.50 -10.04
CA LEU A 52 -3.41 -6.41 -10.29
C LEU A 52 -2.69 -5.03 -10.30
N HIS A 53 -1.94 -4.78 -11.37
CA HIS A 53 -1.22 -3.51 -11.59
C HIS A 53 -2.03 -2.53 -12.44
N ASN A 54 -2.05 -1.26 -12.04
CA ASN A 54 -2.67 -0.14 -12.75
C ASN A 54 -4.14 -0.37 -13.14
N VAL A 55 -4.82 -1.24 -12.40
CA VAL A 55 -6.21 -1.62 -12.64
C VAL A 55 -7.17 -0.47 -12.29
N HIS A 56 -6.70 0.64 -11.71
CA HIS A 56 -7.43 1.91 -11.64
C HIS A 56 -7.83 2.47 -13.02
N LEU A 57 -7.15 2.04 -14.10
CA LEU A 57 -7.54 2.39 -15.47
C LEU A 57 -8.75 1.59 -15.97
N GLN A 58 -9.01 0.43 -15.35
CA GLN A 58 -10.03 -0.53 -15.78
C GLN A 58 -11.25 -0.49 -14.86
N TYR A 59 -11.04 -0.41 -13.55
CA TYR A 59 -12.09 -0.49 -12.54
C TYR A 59 -12.33 0.87 -11.88
N PRO A 60 -13.53 1.46 -12.05
CA PRO A 60 -13.88 2.74 -11.44
C PRO A 60 -13.71 2.75 -9.92
N TRP A 61 -14.05 1.66 -9.23
CA TRP A 61 -13.93 1.60 -7.77
C TRP A 61 -12.48 1.75 -7.30
N VAL A 62 -11.50 1.20 -8.04
CA VAL A 62 -10.07 1.37 -7.74
C VAL A 62 -9.64 2.80 -8.04
N ARG A 63 -10.08 3.37 -9.16
CA ARG A 63 -9.83 4.79 -9.49
C ARG A 63 -10.33 5.71 -8.38
N ASP A 64 -11.53 5.47 -7.87
CA ASP A 64 -12.15 6.27 -6.83
C ASP A 64 -11.36 6.19 -5.51
N LEU A 65 -10.76 5.04 -5.18
CA LEU A 65 -9.81 4.92 -4.06
C LEU A 65 -8.57 5.79 -4.30
N THR A 66 -7.97 5.76 -5.50
CA THR A 66 -6.78 6.59 -5.80
C THR A 66 -7.06 8.10 -5.76
N GLN A 67 -8.33 8.48 -5.98
CA GLN A 67 -8.79 9.87 -5.98
C GLN A 67 -9.49 10.26 -4.68
N HIS A 68 -9.47 9.40 -3.65
CA HIS A 68 -10.23 9.62 -2.43
C HIS A 68 -9.85 10.97 -1.77
N PRO A 69 -10.81 11.83 -1.38
CA PRO A 69 -10.52 13.19 -0.91
C PRO A 69 -9.53 13.27 0.25
N GLN A 70 -9.60 12.32 1.20
CA GLN A 70 -8.64 12.21 2.32
C GLN A 70 -7.21 11.94 1.83
N ILE A 71 -7.04 11.05 0.85
CA ILE A 71 -5.73 10.72 0.26
C ILE A 71 -5.20 11.95 -0.47
N ILE A 72 -5.99 12.53 -1.37
CA ILE A 72 -5.59 13.71 -2.15
C ILE A 72 -5.23 14.89 -1.24
N GLN A 73 -5.97 15.09 -0.15
CA GLN A 73 -5.65 16.14 0.83
C GLN A 73 -4.27 15.94 1.47
N VAL A 74 -3.94 14.71 1.89
CA VAL A 74 -2.66 14.40 2.53
C VAL A 74 -1.52 14.47 1.53
N VAL A 75 -1.69 13.86 0.36
CA VAL A 75 -0.70 13.88 -0.73
C VAL A 75 -0.36 15.32 -1.12
N LYS A 76 -1.37 16.17 -1.34
CA LYS A 76 -1.14 17.57 -1.70
C LYS A 76 -0.57 18.42 -0.59
N ALA A 77 -0.78 18.05 0.68
CA ALA A 77 -0.14 18.72 1.80
C ALA A 77 1.37 18.42 1.87
N ILE A 78 1.80 17.27 1.37
CA ILE A 78 3.21 16.84 1.38
C ILE A 78 3.94 17.26 0.11
N LEU A 79 3.42 16.88 -1.06
CA LEU A 79 4.08 17.08 -2.36
C LEU A 79 3.76 18.42 -3.04
N GLY A 80 2.69 19.09 -2.61
CA GLY A 80 2.17 20.28 -3.28
C GLY A 80 0.93 20.00 -4.15
N PRO A 81 0.39 21.03 -4.83
CA PRO A 81 -0.93 20.96 -5.45
C PRO A 81 -0.99 20.10 -6.73
N ASP A 82 0.12 19.94 -7.42
CA ASP A 82 0.21 19.30 -8.74
C ASP A 82 0.87 17.93 -8.60
N VAL A 83 0.05 16.89 -8.64
CA VAL A 83 0.47 15.51 -8.42
C VAL A 83 -0.09 14.61 -9.52
N ILE A 84 0.69 13.62 -9.90
CA ILE A 84 0.31 12.57 -10.84
C ILE A 84 0.32 11.23 -10.12
N LEU A 85 -0.66 10.37 -10.43
CA LEU A 85 -0.60 8.97 -10.03
C LEU A 85 0.31 8.24 -11.03
N LEU A 86 1.42 7.69 -10.53
CA LEU A 86 2.37 6.97 -11.36
C LEU A 86 2.00 5.50 -11.52
N ASP A 87 1.55 4.87 -10.42
CA ASP A 87 1.29 3.44 -10.36
C ASP A 87 0.30 3.13 -9.22
N SER A 88 -0.47 2.04 -9.36
CA SER A 88 -1.29 1.47 -8.28
C SER A 88 -1.24 -0.05 -8.31
N ARG A 89 -1.17 -0.70 -7.14
CA ARG A 89 -1.13 -2.17 -7.05
C ARG A 89 -1.93 -2.68 -5.87
N PHE A 90 -2.51 -3.87 -6.01
CA PHE A 90 -2.89 -4.69 -4.87
C PHE A 90 -1.73 -5.58 -4.46
N ILE A 91 -1.56 -5.73 -3.14
CA ILE A 91 -0.56 -6.61 -2.55
C ILE A 91 -1.29 -7.38 -1.45
N CYS A 92 -1.52 -8.66 -1.67
CA CYS A 92 -2.17 -9.53 -0.69
C CYS A 92 -1.17 -10.56 -0.16
N LYS A 93 -1.23 -10.80 1.15
CA LYS A 93 -0.41 -11.78 1.86
C LYS A 93 -1.32 -12.86 2.40
N TYR A 94 -1.50 -13.91 1.61
CA TYR A 94 -2.32 -15.05 2.02
C TYR A 94 -1.58 -15.92 3.06
N PRO A 95 -2.30 -16.60 3.97
CA PRO A 95 -1.70 -17.55 4.89
C PRO A 95 -0.95 -18.65 4.13
N THR A 96 0.30 -18.90 4.52
CA THR A 96 1.17 -19.89 3.85
C THR A 96 1.07 -21.29 4.44
N LEU A 97 0.43 -21.44 5.61
CA LEU A 97 0.19 -22.73 6.24
C LEU A 97 -0.98 -23.42 5.54
N LYS A 98 -0.68 -24.45 4.73
CA LYS A 98 -1.71 -25.32 4.14
C LYS A 98 -2.33 -26.18 5.26
N PRO A 99 -3.66 -26.25 5.39
CA PRO A 99 -4.31 -27.00 6.47
C PRO A 99 -4.10 -28.52 6.46
N ASP A 100 -3.65 -29.14 5.35
CA ASP A 100 -3.71 -30.61 5.25
C ASP A 100 -2.78 -31.29 4.22
N THR A 101 -1.68 -30.65 3.78
CA THR A 101 -0.71 -31.35 2.93
C THR A 101 0.28 -32.10 3.81
N GLN A 102 0.11 -33.43 3.83
CA GLN A 102 1.06 -34.40 4.37
C GLN A 102 2.50 -33.98 4.11
N GLU A 103 3.30 -34.06 5.17
CA GLU A 103 4.75 -34.15 5.12
C GLU A 103 5.13 -35.10 3.98
N ASN A 104 5.69 -34.57 2.89
CA ASN A 104 6.71 -35.24 2.10
C ASN A 104 7.26 -34.35 0.98
N GLU A 105 8.59 -34.46 0.87
CA GLU A 105 9.45 -34.13 -0.28
C GLU A 105 10.02 -32.70 -0.37
N GLY A 106 11.09 -32.48 0.40
CA GLY A 106 12.37 -32.13 -0.23
C GLY A 106 12.71 -30.65 -0.39
N GLY A 107 13.43 -30.09 0.60
CA GLY A 107 14.56 -29.19 0.33
C GLY A 107 14.25 -27.71 0.07
N GLY A 108 13.18 -27.13 0.62
CA GLY A 108 12.97 -25.68 0.66
C GLY A 108 13.08 -25.17 2.10
N ASN A 109 13.72 -24.02 2.33
CA ASN A 109 13.73 -23.35 3.64
C ASN A 109 12.29 -23.25 4.17
N ASP A 110 12.04 -23.73 5.39
CA ASP A 110 10.79 -23.55 6.16
C ASP A 110 10.54 -22.07 6.56
N GLU A 111 11.18 -21.11 5.89
CA GLU A 111 11.08 -19.69 6.19
C GLU A 111 9.86 -19.10 5.49
N LEU A 112 9.02 -18.42 6.27
CA LEU A 112 7.90 -17.64 5.74
C LEU A 112 8.41 -16.58 4.75
N PRO A 113 7.71 -16.37 3.62
CA PRO A 113 8.10 -15.33 2.67
C PRO A 113 8.09 -13.96 3.34
N TYR A 114 9.14 -13.18 3.12
CA TYR A 114 9.28 -11.83 3.65
C TYR A 114 9.84 -10.87 2.60
N VAL A 115 9.59 -9.58 2.80
CA VAL A 115 10.17 -8.51 1.98
C VAL A 115 11.31 -7.89 2.78
N ALA A 116 12.54 -8.02 2.30
CA ALA A 116 13.72 -7.44 2.94
C ALA A 116 13.68 -5.90 2.95
N TRP A 117 14.43 -5.27 3.86
CA TRP A 117 14.55 -3.81 3.94
C TRP A 117 14.97 -3.20 2.60
N HIS A 118 14.21 -2.21 2.13
CA HIS A 118 14.47 -1.52 0.87
C HIS A 118 13.87 -0.10 0.87
N GLN A 119 14.17 0.66 -0.18
CA GLN A 119 13.54 1.94 -0.49
C GLN A 119 12.92 1.88 -1.88
N ASP A 120 11.65 2.28 -2.00
CA ASP A 120 10.85 2.17 -3.23
C ASP A 120 11.48 2.87 -4.44
N MET A 121 12.03 4.08 -4.23
CA MET A 121 12.53 4.94 -5.31
C MET A 121 13.63 4.28 -6.16
N ARG A 122 14.40 3.35 -5.60
CA ARG A 122 15.45 2.63 -6.33
C ARG A 122 14.89 1.70 -7.42
N TYR A 123 13.62 1.33 -7.33
CA TYR A 123 12.94 0.47 -8.30
C TYR A 123 12.21 1.23 -9.42
N TRP A 124 12.02 2.55 -9.29
CA TRP A 124 11.10 3.28 -10.17
C TRP A 124 11.75 3.96 -11.36
N GLY A 125 13.08 4.10 -11.39
CA GLY A 125 13.79 4.66 -12.55
C GLY A 125 13.40 6.10 -12.91
N ILE A 126 12.76 6.82 -11.98
CA ILE A 126 12.32 8.21 -12.17
C ILE A 126 13.49 9.15 -11.86
N ALA A 127 13.86 9.97 -12.83
CA ALA A 127 14.84 11.02 -12.65
C ALA A 127 14.16 12.30 -12.11
N GLY A 128 14.23 12.50 -10.80
CA GLY A 128 13.89 13.78 -10.14
C GLY A 128 12.45 13.90 -9.60
N GLY A 129 12.29 14.83 -8.65
CA GLY A 129 11.02 15.17 -8.00
C GLY A 129 10.74 14.36 -6.72
N PRO A 130 9.99 14.92 -5.74
CA PRO A 130 9.55 14.18 -4.58
C PRO A 130 8.46 13.18 -4.97
N VAL A 131 8.60 11.92 -4.54
CA VAL A 131 7.59 10.87 -4.74
C VAL A 131 7.26 10.26 -3.38
N LEU A 132 6.00 9.86 -3.18
CA LEU A 132 5.57 9.11 -2.00
C LEU A 132 4.64 7.96 -2.39
N SER A 133 4.63 6.92 -1.57
CA SER A 133 3.70 5.79 -1.64
C SER A 133 2.54 6.00 -0.67
N VAL A 134 1.33 5.63 -1.09
CA VAL A 134 0.16 5.52 -0.20
C VAL A 134 -0.18 4.04 -0.03
N TRP A 135 -0.06 3.56 1.20
CA TRP A 135 -0.52 2.22 1.59
C TRP A 135 -1.90 2.31 2.23
N LEU A 136 -2.92 1.88 1.49
CA LEU A 136 -4.31 1.84 1.96
C LEU A 136 -4.68 0.40 2.34
N ALA A 137 -4.86 0.16 3.63
CA ALA A 137 -5.27 -1.14 4.13
C ALA A 137 -6.75 -1.41 3.81
N LEU A 138 -7.04 -2.47 3.06
CA LEU A 138 -8.40 -3.00 2.86
C LEU A 138 -8.76 -4.11 3.86
N ASP A 139 -7.76 -4.63 4.57
CA ASP A 139 -7.95 -5.56 5.68
C ASP A 139 -7.03 -5.19 6.84
N ASP A 140 -7.21 -5.84 7.98
CA ASP A 140 -6.37 -5.60 9.16
C ASP A 140 -4.90 -5.83 8.80
N SER A 141 -4.04 -4.87 9.16
CA SER A 141 -2.59 -4.97 8.95
C SER A 141 -1.90 -5.10 10.30
N LEU A 142 -1.69 -6.34 10.71
CA LEU A 142 -1.18 -6.75 12.01
C LEU A 142 0.24 -7.32 11.87
N GLN A 143 0.97 -7.40 12.99
CA GLN A 143 2.33 -7.92 12.98
C GLN A 143 2.38 -9.37 12.45
N GLU A 144 1.40 -10.17 12.85
CA GLU A 144 1.27 -11.59 12.51
C GLU A 144 0.89 -11.85 11.05
N ASN A 145 0.29 -10.89 10.35
CA ASN A 145 -0.08 -11.03 8.92
C ASN A 145 0.79 -10.18 7.98
N GLY A 146 1.96 -9.76 8.47
CA GLY A 146 2.98 -9.11 7.66
C GLY A 146 2.73 -7.62 7.44
N ALA A 147 2.27 -6.88 8.44
CA ALA A 147 2.25 -5.42 8.40
C ALA A 147 3.60 -4.82 8.00
N LEU A 148 3.55 -3.67 7.30
CA LEU A 148 4.77 -2.94 6.93
C LEU A 148 5.54 -2.48 8.17
N GLN A 149 6.86 -2.57 8.08
CA GLN A 149 7.77 -1.98 9.04
C GLN A 149 8.45 -0.77 8.40
N LEU A 150 8.50 0.33 9.14
CA LEU A 150 9.07 1.60 8.69
C LEU A 150 10.10 2.07 9.71
N ILE A 151 11.25 2.55 9.24
CA ILE A 151 12.31 3.10 10.09
C ILE A 151 12.24 4.64 10.01
N PRO A 152 11.88 5.34 11.11
CA PRO A 152 11.80 6.79 11.11
C PRO A 152 13.11 7.46 10.68
N GLY A 153 13.00 8.53 9.88
CA GLY A 153 14.12 9.37 9.46
C GLY A 153 14.99 8.81 8.33
N THR A 154 14.65 7.64 7.77
CA THR A 154 15.44 6.99 6.70
C THR A 154 15.04 7.43 5.29
N SER A 155 13.94 8.17 5.14
CA SER A 155 13.48 8.76 3.87
C SER A 155 14.08 10.14 3.59
N ALA A 156 14.87 10.69 4.52
CA ALA A 156 15.49 12.00 4.38
C ALA A 156 16.60 11.94 3.31
N VAL A 157 16.30 12.45 2.11
CA VAL A 157 17.35 12.94 1.22
C VAL A 157 17.83 14.26 1.83
N ILE A 158 18.97 14.22 2.51
CA ILE A 158 19.69 15.42 2.93
C ILE A 158 20.19 16.07 1.63
N TYR A 159 19.62 17.23 1.26
CA TYR A 159 20.19 18.13 0.25
C TYR A 159 21.14 19.11 0.93
#